data_AF-A0A3D2JYE6-F1
#
_entry.id   AF-A0A3D2JYE6-F1
#
_cell.length_a   1.000
_cell.length_b   1.000
_cell.length_c   1.000
_cell.angle_alpha   90.00
_cell.angle_beta   90.00
_cell.angle_gamma   90.00
#
_symmetry.space_group_name_H-M   'P 1'
#
loop_
_entity.id
_entity.type
_entity.pdbx_description
1 polymer ?
#
loop_
_entity_poly.entity_id
_entity_poly.type
_entity_poly.pdbx_seq_one_letter_code
_entity_poly.pdbx_strand_id
1 'polypeptide(L)' 'MKHVEAGGIDNLHLSFYKGEDIGNDEVWDVWQIEGPNMVSYFRGKPHVHAWLHIREPEKAK' A
#
# COMPACT_ATOMS: atom_id res chain seq x y z
N MET A 1 -3.69 15.37 -3.15
CA MET A 1 -4.21 14.00 -3.09
C MET A 1 -5.41 13.97 -2.14
N LYS A 2 -6.58 14.44 -2.60
CA LYS A 2 -7.70 14.81 -1.71
C LYS A 2 -8.07 13.75 -0.66
N HIS A 3 -8.27 12.50 -1.07
CA HIS A 3 -8.69 11.44 -0.13
C HIS A 3 -7.55 10.91 0.74
N VAL A 4 -6.30 11.00 0.27
CA VAL A 4 -5.11 10.65 1.07
C VAL A 4 -4.87 11.70 2.15
N GLU A 5 -4.93 12.99 1.78
CA GLU A 5 -4.82 14.11 2.72
C GLU A 5 -5.95 14.07 3.75
N ALA A 6 -7.18 13.80 3.30
CA ALA A 6 -8.32 13.68 4.21
C ALA A 6 -8.17 12.49 5.19
N GLY A 7 -7.54 11.39 4.77
CA GLY A 7 -7.25 10.24 5.62
C GLY A 7 -6.04 10.43 6.55
N GLY A 8 -5.26 11.48 6.35
CA GLY A 8 -4.00 11.75 7.04
C GLY A 8 -2.84 10.94 6.47
N ILE A 9 -1.85 11.62 5.88
CA ILE A 9 -0.62 10.98 5.36
C ILE A 9 0.14 10.28 6.50
N ASP A 10 0.12 10.86 7.70
CA ASP A 10 0.76 10.30 8.88
C ASP A 10 0.14 8.97 9.36
N ASN A 11 -1.09 8.67 8.90
CA ASN A 11 -1.78 7.42 9.18
C ASN A 11 -1.48 6.32 8.13
N LEU A 12 -0.58 6.60 7.17
CA LEU A 12 -0.14 5.61 6.20
C LEU A 12 1.00 4.78 6.77
N HIS A 13 0.83 3.46 6.72
CA HIS A 13 1.87 2.51 7.10
C HIS A 13 2.35 1.74 5.87
N LEU A 14 3.68 1.61 5.74
CA LEU A 14 4.33 0.81 4.72
C LEU A 14 4.94 -0.42 5.39
N SER A 15 4.58 -1.60 4.89
CA SER A 15 5.06 -2.89 5.37
C SER A 15 5.69 -3.70 4.24
N PHE A 16 6.69 -4.50 4.59
CA PHE A 16 7.40 -5.41 3.70
C PHE A 16 7.26 -6.84 4.20
N TYR A 17 7.07 -7.79 3.27
CA TYR A 17 6.96 -9.21 3.57
C TYR A 17 8.04 -10.02 2.85
N LYS A 18 8.81 -10.82 3.61
CA LYS A 18 9.88 -11.69 3.08
C LYS A 18 9.40 -13.03 2.53
N GLY A 19 8.21 -13.49 2.92
CA GLY A 19 7.77 -14.88 2.69
C GLY A 19 7.41 -15.24 1.25
N GLU A 20 7.59 -14.32 0.31
CA GLU A 20 7.13 -14.40 -1.08
C GLU A 20 8.26 -13.98 -2.06
N ASP A 21 9.52 -14.28 -1.70
CA ASP A 21 10.70 -14.03 -2.55
C ASP A 21 10.69 -14.96 -3.78
N ILE A 22 10.51 -14.36 -4.96
CA ILE A 22 10.49 -15.06 -6.24
C ILE A 22 11.90 -15.10 -6.81
N GLY A 23 12.41 -16.33 -6.87
CA GLY A 23 13.73 -16.62 -7.39
C GLY A 23 14.78 -16.75 -6.31
N ASN A 24 14.42 -16.59 -5.02
CA ASN A 24 15.34 -16.57 -3.88
C ASN A 24 16.49 -15.58 -4.12
N ASP A 25 16.19 -14.44 -4.75
CA ASP A 25 17.20 -13.43 -5.07
C ASP A 25 17.19 -12.27 -4.08
N GLU A 26 16.39 -12.40 -3.01
CA GLU A 26 16.24 -11.43 -1.94
C GLU A 26 15.86 -10.05 -2.47
N VAL A 27 15.26 -9.98 -3.67
CA VAL A 27 14.66 -8.77 -4.21
C VAL A 27 13.30 -8.62 -3.55
N TRP A 28 13.03 -7.41 -3.05
CA TRP A 28 11.97 -7.17 -2.09
C TRP A 28 10.65 -7.16 -2.84
N ASP A 29 10.05 -8.33 -2.96
CA ASP A 29 8.98 -8.53 -3.92
C ASP A 29 7.66 -7.96 -3.42
N VAL A 30 7.37 -8.05 -2.13
CA VAL A 30 6.03 -7.81 -1.59
C VAL A 30 5.97 -6.61 -0.65
N TRP A 31 5.13 -5.66 -1.04
CA TRP A 31 4.89 -4.42 -0.30
C TRP A 31 3.39 -4.24 -0.02
N GLN A 32 3.11 -3.63 1.12
CA GLN A 32 1.76 -3.22 1.50
C GLN A 32 1.79 -1.78 1.98
N ILE A 33 0.90 -0.96 1.43
CA ILE A 33 0.58 0.37 1.96
C ILE A 33 -0.84 0.29 2.51
N GLU A 34 -1.00 0.66 3.78
CA GLU A 34 -2.30 0.71 4.43
C GLU A 34 -2.56 2.08 5.05
N GLY A 35 -3.84 2.46 5.07
CA GLY A 35 -4.33 3.63 5.77
C GLY A 35 -5.81 3.42 6.13
N PRO A 36 -6.45 4.38 6.80
CA PRO A 36 -7.81 4.20 7.34
C PRO A 36 -8.87 3.82 6.29
N ASN A 37 -8.65 4.15 5.01
CA ASN A 37 -9.63 3.97 3.93
C ASN A 37 -9.03 3.31 2.68
N MET A 38 -7.85 2.71 2.78
CA MET A 38 -7.25 1.95 1.70
C MET A 38 -6.29 0.89 2.20
N VAL A 39 -6.19 -0.20 1.45
CA VAL A 39 -5.08 -1.15 1.52
C VAL A 39 -4.64 -1.42 0.10
N SER A 40 -3.35 -1.28 -0.16
CA SER A 40 -2.72 -1.60 -1.44
C SER A 40 -1.59 -2.57 -1.21
N TYR A 41 -1.85 -3.83 -1.51
CA TYR A 41 -0.85 -4.89 -1.57
C TYR A 41 -0.37 -5.01 -3.02
N PHE A 42 0.95 -4.99 -3.25
CA PHE A 42 1.50 -5.15 -4.59
C PHE A 42 2.83 -5.89 -4.57
N ARG A 43 3.09 -6.58 -5.69
CA ARG A 43 4.33 -7.32 -5.91
C ARG A 43 5.16 -6.66 -7.01
N GLY A 44 6.27 -6.00 -6.64
CA GLY A 44 6.98 -5.02 -7.47
C GLY A 44 7.72 -5.55 -8.70
N LYS A 45 8.03 -6.85 -8.75
CA LYS A 45 8.98 -7.41 -9.74
C LYS A 45 8.29 -8.12 -10.92
N PRO A 46 8.73 -7.86 -12.17
CA PRO A 46 9.73 -6.87 -12.58
C PRO A 46 9.18 -5.43 -12.64
N HIS A 47 7.86 -5.26 -12.63
CA HIS A 47 7.19 -3.96 -12.69
C HIS A 47 5.71 -4.06 -12.31
N VAL A 48 5.14 -3.00 -11.72
CA VAL A 48 3.71 -2.89 -11.39
C VAL A 48 3.11 -1.62 -11.98
N HIS A 49 2.01 -1.75 -12.71
CA HIS A 49 1.04 -0.68 -12.95
C HIS A 49 -0.21 -0.97 -12.13
N ALA A 50 -0.66 0.00 -11.35
CA ALA A 50 -1.89 -0.12 -10.59
C ALA A 50 -2.70 1.18 -10.65
N TRP A 51 -4.01 1.03 -10.64
CA TRP A 51 -4.94 2.12 -10.35
C TRP A 51 -5.58 1.82 -9.00
N LEU A 52 -5.44 2.74 -8.05
CA LEU A 52 -5.99 2.58 -6.71
C LEU A 52 -7.15 3.55 -6.52
N HIS A 53 -8.30 3.01 -6.15
CA HIS A 53 -9.44 3.81 -5.75
C HIS A 53 -9.43 3.95 -4.23
N ILE A 54 -9.27 5.18 -3.75
CA ILE A 54 -9.19 5.49 -2.32
C ILE A 54 -10.52 6.07 -1.88
N ARG A 55 -11.14 5.44 -0.88
CA ARG A 55 -12.44 5.87 -0.35
C ARG A 55 -12.29 7.14 0.48
N GLU A 56 -13.34 7.97 0.49
CA GLU A 56 -13.42 9.11 1.41
C GLU A 56 -13.47 8.63 2.88
N PRO A 57 -12.67 9.23 3.78
CA PRO A 57 -12.70 8.89 5.20
C PRO A 57 -14.05 9.11 5.85
N GLU A 58 -14.46 8.21 6.73
CA GLU A 58 -15.54 8.52 7.66
C GLU A 58 -15.12 9.66 8.59
N LYS A 59 -16.01 10.63 8.79
CA LYS A 59 -15.80 11.65 9.81
C LYS A 59 -15.85 10.97 11.18
N ALA A 60 -14.88 11.29 12.05
CA ALA A 60 -14.94 10.87 13.44
C ALA A 60 -16.30 11.29 14.03
N LYS A 61 -16.98 10.33 14.68
CA LYS A 61 -18.26 10.56 15.36
C LYS A 61 -18.08 11.36 16.63
#